data_AF-A0A352VHL2-F1
#
_entry.id   AF-A0A352VHL2-F1
#
_cell.length_a   1.000
_cell.length_b   1.000
_cell.length_c   1.000
_cell.angle_alpha   90.00
_cell.angle_beta   90.00
_cell.angle_gamma   90.00
#
_symmetry.space_group_name_H-M   'P 1'
#
loop_
_entity.id
_entity.type
_entity.pdbx_description
1 polymer ?
#
loop_
_entity_poly.entity_id
_entity_poly.type
_entity_poly.pdbx_seq_one_letter_code
_entity_poly.pdbx_strand_id
1 'polypeptide(L)'
;MTTGGGDGEIQTEIVKAALLRGRMCESVGDVVRTSRNRDIPAGGSLLLLGLFSDIKMLLGVPASEILEDIDVTDAVRDAILDHEGPGGTILAAVEGYMEADWDRAEGGIGRLGADASTLFDVYVDSIAWAGDRMAYHKDAA
;
A
#
# COMPACT_ATOMS: atom_id res chain seq x y z
N MET A 1 -29.03 -11.97 19.48
CA MET A 1 -28.36 -11.92 18.17
C MET A 1 -27.00 -11.29 18.40
N THR A 2 -25.97 -12.12 18.55
CA THR A 2 -24.59 -11.72 18.81
C THR A 2 -23.80 -11.88 17.51
N THR A 3 -23.73 -10.81 16.73
CA THR A 3 -22.75 -10.65 15.64
C THR A 3 -21.81 -9.54 16.07
N GLY A 4 -20.75 -9.91 16.81
CA GLY A 4 -19.77 -8.95 17.32
C GLY A 4 -18.31 -9.42 17.23
N GLY A 5 -18.07 -10.71 16.91
CA GLY A 5 -16.72 -11.26 16.76
C GLY A 5 -16.20 -11.26 15.32
N GLY A 6 -17.05 -11.63 14.35
CA GLY A 6 -16.64 -11.77 12.94
C GLY A 6 -16.27 -10.43 12.28
N ASP A 7 -17.04 -9.37 12.56
CA ASP A 7 -16.81 -8.07 11.93
C ASP A 7 -15.49 -7.42 12.40
N GLY A 8 -15.12 -7.62 13.68
CA GLY A 8 -13.87 -7.10 14.24
C GLY A 8 -12.61 -7.83 13.75
N GLU A 9 -12.70 -9.15 13.57
CA GLU A 9 -11.61 -9.94 12.97
C GLU A 9 -11.40 -9.57 11.50
N ILE A 10 -12.48 -9.40 10.73
CA ILE A 10 -12.39 -8.96 9.32
C ILE A 10 -11.76 -7.57 9.22
N GLN A 11 -12.20 -6.61 10.04
CA GLN A 11 -11.58 -5.27 10.06
C GLN A 11 -10.10 -5.33 10.41
N THR A 12 -9.70 -6.20 11.33
CA THR A 12 -8.29 -6.38 11.71
C THR A 12 -7.45 -6.87 10.53
N GLU A 13 -7.94 -7.82 9.75
CA GLU A 13 -7.23 -8.32 8.56
C GLU A 13 -7.15 -7.26 7.45
N ILE A 14 -8.19 -6.44 7.27
CA ILE A 14 -8.14 -5.31 6.32
C ILE A 14 -7.08 -4.28 6.77
N VAL A 15 -7.03 -3.93 8.05
CA VAL A 15 -6.01 -3.01 8.59
C VAL A 15 -4.60 -3.58 8.43
N LYS A 16 -4.40 -4.88 8.67
CA LYS A 16 -3.13 -5.57 8.42
C LYS A 16 -2.72 -5.49 6.96
N ALA A 17 -3.65 -5.77 6.03
CA ALA A 17 -3.39 -5.70 4.60
C ALA A 17 -3.00 -4.28 4.16
N ALA A 18 -3.69 -3.26 4.70
CA ALA A 18 -3.40 -1.85 4.41
C ALA A 18 -2.02 -1.42 4.93
N LEU A 19 -1.65 -1.84 6.14
CA LEU A 19 -0.31 -1.60 6.70
C LEU A 19 0.78 -2.31 5.89
N LEU A 20 0.54 -3.56 5.50
CA LEU A 20 1.44 -4.32 4.65
C LEU A 20 1.66 -3.61 3.30
N ARG A 21 0.58 -3.21 2.62
CA ARG A 21 0.66 -2.51 1.34
C ARG A 21 1.37 -1.16 1.46
N GLY A 22 1.02 -0.37 2.48
CA GLY A 22 1.69 0.90 2.77
C GLY A 22 3.20 0.70 2.95
N ARG A 23 3.59 -0.28 3.78
CA ARG A 23 5.00 -0.56 4.02
C ARG A 23 5.73 -1.02 2.77
N MET A 24 5.13 -1.89 1.96
CA MET A 24 5.70 -2.29 0.68
C MET A 24 5.91 -1.10 -0.27
N CYS A 25 4.92 -0.21 -0.39
CA CYS A 25 5.04 0.98 -1.24
C CYS A 25 6.20 1.87 -0.81
N GLU A 26 6.34 2.12 0.49
CA GLU A 26 7.46 2.88 1.05
C GLU A 26 8.81 2.20 0.77
N SER A 27 8.92 0.91 1.09
CA SER A 27 10.15 0.14 0.89
C SER A 27 10.57 0.03 -0.58
N VAL A 28 9.63 -0.19 -1.50
CA VAL A 28 9.92 -0.16 -2.94
C VAL A 28 10.43 1.21 -3.34
N GLY A 29 9.78 2.28 -2.89
CA GLY A 29 10.22 3.66 -3.11
C GLY A 29 11.66 3.90 -2.66
N ASP A 30 12.02 3.43 -1.47
CA ASP A 30 13.38 3.56 -0.92
C ASP A 30 14.42 2.81 -1.77
N VAL A 31 14.06 1.67 -2.36
CA VAL A 31 14.94 0.90 -3.25
C VAL A 31 15.11 1.56 -4.61
N VAL A 32 14.00 1.98 -5.24
CA VAL A 32 14.01 2.45 -6.65
C VAL A 32 14.36 3.94 -6.79
N ARG A 33 14.29 4.71 -5.70
CA ARG A 33 14.58 6.13 -5.71
C ARG A 33 16.09 6.38 -5.75
N THR A 34 16.50 7.15 -6.75
CA THR A 34 17.89 7.52 -7.01
C THR A 34 17.99 9.04 -7.23
N SER A 35 19.21 9.54 -7.43
CA SER A 35 19.42 10.93 -7.81
C SER A 35 18.86 11.30 -9.19
N ARG A 36 18.49 10.31 -10.02
CA ARG A 36 18.02 10.50 -11.41
C ARG A 36 16.49 10.55 -11.56
N ASN A 37 15.73 10.07 -10.57
CA ASN A 37 14.26 9.97 -10.57
C ASN A 37 13.70 10.60 -9.28
N ARG A 38 13.91 11.91 -9.15
CA ARG A 38 13.52 12.70 -7.96
C ARG A 38 12.03 12.99 -7.86
N ASP A 39 11.28 12.63 -8.89
CA ASP A 39 9.82 12.64 -8.97
C ASP A 39 9.17 11.49 -8.19
N ILE A 40 9.90 10.42 -7.86
CA ILE A 40 9.43 9.40 -6.91
C ILE A 40 9.25 10.03 -5.52
N PRO A 41 8.04 9.98 -4.93
CA PRO A 41 7.81 10.49 -3.58
C PRO A 41 8.71 9.81 -2.55
N ALA A 42 9.11 10.53 -1.50
CA ALA A 42 10.03 10.01 -0.50
C ALA A 42 9.32 9.49 0.74
N GLY A 43 9.82 8.36 1.27
CA GLY A 43 9.48 7.83 2.60
C GLY A 43 7.99 7.73 2.88
N GLY A 44 7.55 8.25 4.02
CA GLY A 44 6.19 8.09 4.54
C GLY A 44 5.04 8.55 3.63
N SER A 45 5.30 9.34 2.58
CA SER A 45 4.26 9.67 1.59
C SER A 45 3.79 8.43 0.83
N LEU A 46 4.70 7.51 0.48
CA LEU A 46 4.37 6.25 -0.17
C LEU A 46 3.71 5.25 0.78
N LEU A 47 4.06 5.31 2.08
CA LEU A 47 3.35 4.55 3.10
C LEU A 47 1.88 4.95 3.16
N LEU A 48 1.62 6.26 3.23
CA LEU A 48 0.25 6.79 3.25
C LEU A 48 -0.48 6.49 1.95
N LEU A 49 0.19 6.58 0.80
CA LEU A 49 -0.38 6.19 -0.50
C LEU A 49 -0.90 4.75 -0.48
N GLY A 50 -0.06 3.78 -0.10
CA GLY A 50 -0.46 2.37 -0.06
C GLY A 50 -1.51 2.07 1.03
N LEU A 51 -1.41 2.74 2.18
CA LEU A 51 -2.41 2.62 3.25
C LEU A 51 -3.79 3.12 2.80
N PHE A 52 -3.82 4.28 2.13
CA PHE A 52 -5.07 4.88 1.67
C PHE A 52 -5.64 4.20 0.43
N SER A 53 -4.88 3.42 -0.33
CA SER A 53 -5.48 2.65 -1.43
C SER A 53 -6.45 1.55 -0.94
N ASP A 54 -6.32 1.11 0.32
CA ASP A 54 -7.24 0.16 0.98
C ASP A 54 -8.44 0.81 1.68
N ILE A 55 -8.49 2.14 1.79
CA ILE A 55 -9.49 2.82 2.65
C ILE A 55 -10.94 2.55 2.22
N LYS A 56 -11.17 2.29 0.92
CA LYS A 56 -12.47 1.87 0.41
C LYS A 56 -12.99 0.58 1.06
N MET A 57 -12.09 -0.37 1.37
CA MET A 57 -12.45 -1.63 2.01
C MET A 57 -12.83 -1.44 3.48
N LEU A 58 -12.23 -0.45 4.15
CA LEU A 58 -12.53 -0.10 5.54
C LEU A 58 -13.84 0.68 5.68
N LEU A 59 -14.09 1.64 4.79
CA LEU A 59 -15.22 2.56 4.89
C LEU A 59 -16.44 2.11 4.08
N GLY A 60 -16.30 1.15 3.18
CA GLY A 60 -17.41 0.63 2.37
C GLY A 60 -17.95 1.62 1.34
N VAL A 61 -17.20 2.68 1.04
CA VAL A 61 -17.55 3.71 0.05
C VAL A 61 -16.43 3.86 -0.99
N PRO A 62 -16.71 4.39 -2.19
CA PRO A 62 -15.70 4.54 -3.25
C PRO A 62 -14.51 5.40 -2.82
N ALA A 63 -13.30 5.03 -3.27
CA ALA A 63 -12.09 5.78 -2.96
C ALA A 63 -12.17 7.26 -3.41
N SER A 64 -12.85 7.54 -4.52
CA SER A 64 -13.04 8.91 -5.02
C SER A 64 -13.74 9.82 -4.02
N GLU A 65 -14.80 9.32 -3.38
CA GLU A 65 -15.56 10.07 -2.37
C GLU A 65 -14.70 10.31 -1.12
N ILE A 66 -13.94 9.30 -0.69
CA ILE A 66 -13.06 9.40 0.48
C ILE A 66 -11.94 10.43 0.24
N LEU A 67 -11.36 10.45 -0.96
CA LEU A 67 -10.27 11.36 -1.29
C LEU A 67 -10.74 12.80 -1.50
N GLU A 68 -12.03 13.05 -1.71
CA GLU A 68 -12.59 14.42 -1.67
C GLU A 68 -12.58 14.99 -0.25
N ASP A 69 -12.78 14.17 0.77
CA ASP A 69 -12.86 14.60 2.18
C ASP A 69 -11.48 14.80 2.86
N ILE A 70 -10.43 14.11 2.41
CA ILE A 70 -9.11 14.08 3.08
C ILE A 70 -8.14 15.18 2.59
N ASP A 71 -8.49 15.93 1.53
CA ASP A 71 -7.66 16.97 0.92
C ASP A 71 -6.22 16.49 0.59
N VAL A 72 -6.13 15.46 -0.26
CA VAL A 72 -4.85 14.97 -0.79
C VAL A 72 -4.42 15.76 -2.03
N THR A 73 -3.12 15.74 -2.34
CA THR A 73 -2.63 16.32 -3.59
C THR A 73 -3.14 15.55 -4.81
N ASP A 74 -3.25 16.24 -5.96
CA ASP A 74 -3.63 15.62 -7.24
C ASP A 74 -2.77 14.40 -7.56
N ALA A 75 -1.44 14.50 -7.36
CA ALA A 75 -0.52 13.38 -7.58
C ALA A 75 -0.83 12.13 -6.73
N VAL A 76 -1.34 12.30 -5.50
CA VAL A 76 -1.76 11.16 -4.65
C VAL A 76 -3.12 10.65 -5.11
N ARG A 77 -4.05 11.54 -5.47
CA ARG A 77 -5.36 11.18 -6.03
C ARG A 77 -5.20 10.34 -7.29
N ASP A 78 -4.46 10.83 -8.27
CA ASP A 78 -4.24 10.20 -9.57
C ASP A 78 -3.49 8.85 -9.40
N ALA A 79 -2.56 8.79 -8.45
CA ALA A 79 -1.86 7.55 -8.12
C ALA A 79 -2.80 6.47 -7.53
N ILE A 80 -3.77 6.85 -6.68
CA ILE A 80 -4.71 5.90 -6.05
C ILE A 80 -5.83 5.50 -7.02
N LEU A 81 -6.37 6.46 -7.76
CA LEU A 81 -7.54 6.24 -8.61
C LEU A 81 -7.18 5.62 -9.96
N ASP A 82 -6.09 6.10 -10.57
CA ASP A 82 -5.76 5.80 -11.97
C ASP A 82 -4.38 5.14 -12.13
N HIS A 83 -3.67 4.88 -11.02
CA HIS A 83 -2.30 4.36 -10.99
C HIS A 83 -1.31 5.22 -11.80
N GLU A 84 -1.54 6.53 -11.84
CA GLU A 84 -0.71 7.45 -12.60
C GLU A 84 0.54 7.91 -11.83
N GLY A 85 1.56 8.29 -12.61
CA GLY A 85 2.83 8.78 -12.09
C GLY A 85 3.68 7.71 -11.37
N PRO A 86 4.78 8.15 -10.73
CA PRO A 86 5.71 7.23 -10.08
C PRO A 86 5.08 6.51 -8.87
N GLY A 87 4.28 7.23 -8.08
CA GLY A 87 3.54 6.65 -6.94
C GLY A 87 2.53 5.60 -7.40
N GLY A 88 1.75 5.90 -8.45
CA GLY A 88 0.80 4.95 -9.01
C GLY A 88 1.45 3.72 -9.63
N THR A 89 2.64 3.88 -10.24
CA THR A 89 3.42 2.74 -10.76
C THR A 89 3.90 1.83 -9.64
N ILE A 90 4.39 2.40 -8.52
CA ILE A 90 4.77 1.64 -7.32
C ILE A 90 3.53 0.91 -6.76
N LEU A 91 2.43 1.63 -6.59
CA LEU A 91 1.19 1.08 -6.05
C LEU A 91 0.69 -0.09 -6.91
N ALA A 92 0.67 0.06 -8.23
CA ALA A 92 0.25 -0.99 -9.15
C ALA A 92 1.13 -2.23 -9.08
N ALA A 93 2.44 -2.07 -8.94
CA ALA A 93 3.38 -3.20 -8.81
C ALA A 93 3.13 -3.97 -7.50
N VAL A 94 2.95 -3.24 -6.39
CA VAL A 94 2.68 -3.83 -5.07
C VAL A 94 1.32 -4.53 -5.05
N GLU A 95 0.26 -3.89 -5.57
CA GLU A 95 -1.07 -4.50 -5.67
C GLU A 95 -1.04 -5.77 -6.52
N GLY A 96 -0.41 -5.72 -7.70
CA GLY A 96 -0.25 -6.90 -8.55
C GLY A 96 0.46 -8.04 -7.82
N TYR A 97 1.52 -7.74 -7.07
CA TYR A 97 2.23 -8.76 -6.28
C TYR A 97 1.34 -9.38 -5.20
N MET A 98 0.60 -8.57 -4.45
CA MET A 98 -0.31 -9.04 -3.39
C MET A 98 -1.49 -9.85 -3.94
N GLU A 99 -1.97 -9.50 -5.13
CA GLU A 99 -3.09 -10.15 -5.82
C GLU A 99 -2.67 -11.37 -6.66
N ALA A 100 -1.38 -11.69 -6.68
CA ALA A 100 -0.78 -12.71 -7.55
C ALA A 100 -0.97 -12.46 -9.06
N ASP A 101 -1.17 -11.19 -9.44
CA ASP A 101 -1.10 -10.71 -10.82
C ASP A 101 0.37 -10.40 -11.16
N TRP A 102 1.09 -11.46 -11.54
CA TRP A 102 2.53 -11.40 -11.81
C TRP A 102 2.88 -10.51 -13.00
N ASP A 103 2.03 -10.46 -14.03
CA ASP A 103 2.25 -9.61 -15.20
C ASP A 103 2.22 -8.13 -14.80
N ARG A 104 1.26 -7.73 -13.96
CA ARG A 104 1.18 -6.37 -13.41
C ARG A 104 2.35 -6.06 -12.47
N ALA A 105 2.69 -7.00 -11.60
CA ALA A 105 3.79 -6.87 -10.64
C ALA A 105 5.15 -6.66 -11.33
N GLU A 106 5.52 -7.60 -12.21
CA GLU A 106 6.78 -7.60 -12.94
C GLU A 106 6.86 -6.44 -13.94
N GLY A 107 5.77 -6.16 -14.65
CA GLY A 107 5.69 -5.03 -15.56
C GLY A 107 5.84 -3.68 -14.85
N GLY A 108 5.26 -3.53 -13.65
CA GLY A 108 5.35 -2.33 -12.84
C GLY A 108 6.75 -2.10 -12.28
N ILE A 109 7.33 -3.10 -11.61
CA ILE A 109 8.66 -2.98 -11.01
C ILE A 109 9.77 -2.82 -12.07
N GLY A 110 9.61 -3.46 -13.22
CA GLY A 110 10.52 -3.31 -14.36
C GLY A 110 10.55 -1.87 -14.90
N ARG A 111 9.41 -1.17 -14.96
CA ARG A 111 9.36 0.25 -15.35
C ARG A 111 10.08 1.17 -14.35
N LEU A 112 10.20 0.75 -13.09
CA LEU A 112 10.94 1.45 -12.05
C LEU A 112 12.44 1.12 -12.06
N GLY A 113 12.89 0.22 -12.94
CA GLY A 113 14.29 -0.19 -13.06
C GLY A 113 14.74 -1.19 -12.00
N ALA A 114 13.80 -1.90 -11.37
CA ALA A 114 14.05 -2.96 -10.42
C ALA A 114 13.49 -4.31 -10.91
N ASP A 115 13.86 -5.38 -10.23
CA ASP A 115 13.47 -6.75 -10.58
C ASP A 115 12.36 -7.28 -9.66
N ALA A 116 11.77 -8.42 -10.05
CA ALA A 116 10.73 -9.07 -9.28
C ALA A 116 11.20 -9.51 -7.87
N SER A 117 12.48 -9.83 -7.69
CA SER A 117 13.04 -10.16 -6.37
C SER A 117 12.91 -9.00 -5.38
N THR A 118 12.95 -7.75 -5.88
CA THR A 118 12.70 -6.58 -5.04
C THR A 118 11.32 -6.65 -4.36
N LEU A 119 10.28 -7.08 -5.08
CA LEU A 119 8.92 -7.21 -4.52
C LEU A 119 8.83 -8.35 -3.49
N PHE A 120 9.57 -9.44 -3.70
CA PHE A 120 9.65 -10.53 -2.74
C PHE A 120 10.32 -10.10 -1.43
N ASP A 121 11.50 -9.47 -1.52
CA ASP A 121 12.26 -9.04 -0.35
C ASP A 121 11.47 -8.04 0.49
N VAL A 122 10.89 -7.02 -0.15
CA VAL A 122 10.07 -6.02 0.55
C VAL A 122 8.80 -6.63 1.14
N TYR A 123 8.18 -7.63 0.50
CA TYR A 123 6.99 -8.30 1.03
C TYR A 123 7.30 -9.04 2.34
N VAL A 124 8.38 -9.82 2.36
CA VAL A 124 8.80 -10.59 3.55
C VAL A 124 9.10 -9.65 4.72
N ASP A 125 9.85 -8.58 4.48
CA ASP A 125 10.18 -7.59 5.50
C ASP A 125 8.93 -6.84 6.00
N SER A 126 8.01 -6.54 5.07
CA SER A 126 6.77 -5.80 5.40
C SER A 126 5.79 -6.64 6.22
N ILE A 127 5.75 -7.96 6.03
CA ILE A 127 4.93 -8.86 6.88
C ILE A 127 5.38 -8.77 8.33
N ALA A 128 6.69 -8.92 8.57
CA ALA A 128 7.24 -8.85 9.92
C ALA A 128 6.95 -7.49 10.55
N TRP A 129 7.20 -6.42 9.81
CA TRP A 129 6.95 -5.04 10.25
C TRP A 129 5.48 -4.76 10.59
N ALA A 130 4.54 -5.23 9.77
CA ALA A 130 3.11 -5.04 9.99
C ALA A 130 2.64 -5.86 11.20
N GLY A 131 3.15 -7.10 11.34
CA GLY A 131 2.88 -7.97 12.48
C GLY A 131 3.26 -7.33 13.81
N ASP A 132 4.47 -6.78 13.91
CA ASP A 132 4.97 -6.12 15.13
C ASP A 132 4.11 -4.91 15.52
N ARG A 133 3.68 -4.11 14.54
CA ARG A 133 2.81 -2.94 14.78
C ARG A 133 1.41 -3.33 15.26
N MET A 134 0.88 -4.45 14.78
CA MET A 134 -0.44 -4.93 15.18
C MET A 134 -0.42 -5.64 16.54
N ALA A 135 0.73 -6.15 16.98
CA ALA A 135 0.90 -6.77 18.29
C ALA A 135 0.66 -5.77 19.44
N TYR A 136 1.05 -4.49 19.27
CA TYR A 136 0.82 -3.44 20.27
C TYR A 136 -0.65 -3.18 20.62
N HIS A 137 -1.59 -3.59 19.75
CA HIS A 137 -3.03 -3.45 20.03
C HIS A 137 -3.60 -4.55 20.92
N LYS A 138 -2.93 -5.70 21.09
CA LYS A 138 -3.42 -6.79 21.95
C LYS A 138 -3.04 -6.62 23.42
N ASP A 139 -1.99 -5.86 23.72
CA ASP A 139 -1.50 -5.67 25.09
C ASP A 139 -2.13 -4.45 25.79
N ALA A 140 -2.95 -3.67 25.08
CA ALA A 140 -3.61 -2.46 25.57
C ALA A 140 -5.13 -2.60 25.76
N ALA A 141 -5.69 -3.80 25.55
CA ALA A 141 -7.12 -4.13 25.66
C ALA A 141 -7.41 -5.08 26.82
#